data_AF-A0A034WFW7-F1
#
_entry.id   AF-A0A034WFW7-F1
#
_cell.length_a   1.000
_cell.length_b   1.000
_cell.length_c   1.000
_cell.angle_alpha   90.00
_cell.angle_beta   90.00
_cell.angle_gamma   90.00
#
_symmetry.space_group_name_H-M   'P 1'
#
loop_
_entity.id
_entity.type
_entity.pdbx_description
1 polymer ?
#
loop_
_entity_poly.entity_id
_entity_poly.type
_entity_poly.pdbx_seq_one_letter_code
_entity_poly.pdbx_strand_id
1 'polypeptide(L)'
;MRAIILPISILCLLVLNVSSDDKNKEQSNAEIWQQDLSDTFKIEGSDQGIQKVNLKCGSNSMNVMLETEKPFSGVMYTRGSFYKQSEPCFVKPSTQTSRTLEMNFQLDQCQTLKDGELYSNIVVIQNDPELITPGDSAFSLECDFRQPRNLDVEANMQTRDRHPQKLRGTNTHHRQ
;
A
#
# COMPACT_ATOMS: atom_id res chain seq x y z
N MET A 1 32.02 50.88 75.14
CA MET A 1 31.73 52.27 74.69
C MET A 1 31.46 52.19 73.20
N ARG A 2 30.33 52.50 72.59
CA ARG A 2 29.09 53.22 72.97
C ARG A 2 27.95 52.61 72.15
N ALA A 3 26.76 52.54 72.75
CA ALA A 3 25.51 52.38 72.04
C ALA A 3 25.09 53.72 71.40
N ILE A 4 24.52 53.68 70.20
CA ILE A 4 23.66 54.75 69.69
C ILE A 4 22.35 54.08 69.27
N ILE A 5 21.35 54.30 70.10
CA ILE A 5 19.93 54.08 69.84
C ILE A 5 19.36 55.45 69.47
N LEU A 6 18.36 55.50 68.57
CA LEU A 6 17.17 56.40 68.55
C LEU A 6 16.62 56.55 67.10
N PRO A 7 15.31 56.82 66.88
CA PRO A 7 14.31 55.78 66.59
C PRO A 7 13.22 56.23 65.57
N ILE A 8 12.10 55.50 65.50
CA ILE A 8 10.76 55.93 65.00
C ILE A 8 10.68 56.08 63.46
N SER A 9 9.84 55.36 62.72
CA SER A 9 8.40 55.14 62.88
C SER A 9 8.07 53.84 62.12
N ILE A 10 7.58 52.74 62.68
CA ILE A 10 6.31 52.49 63.39
C ILE A 10 5.08 53.11 62.72
N LEU A 11 4.14 52.21 62.44
CA LEU A 11 2.73 52.33 62.06
C LEU A 11 2.49 52.61 60.56
N CYS A 12 1.77 51.77 59.81
CA CYS A 12 0.67 50.86 60.17
C CYS A 12 0.69 49.67 59.19
N LEU A 13 0.76 48.41 59.67
CA LEU A 13 -0.41 47.56 60.04
C LEU A 13 -1.18 47.11 58.78
N LEU A 14 -1.38 45.83 58.44
CA LEU A 14 -1.44 44.58 59.21
C LEU A 14 -1.43 43.36 58.25
N VAL A 15 -0.72 42.30 58.67
CA VAL A 15 -0.90 40.83 58.43
C VAL A 15 -1.53 40.35 57.10
N LEU A 16 -0.95 39.34 56.43
CA LEU A 16 -1.10 37.92 56.77
C LEU A 16 0.06 37.06 56.24
N ASN A 17 0.39 36.02 57.00
CA ASN A 17 1.33 34.97 56.64
C ASN A 17 0.97 34.32 55.29
N VAL A 18 1.89 34.35 54.32
CA VAL A 18 1.93 33.37 53.24
C VAL A 18 3.09 32.44 53.55
N SER A 19 2.76 31.31 54.17
CA SER A 19 3.57 30.10 54.07
C SER A 19 3.25 29.52 52.70
N SER A 20 4.22 29.50 51.80
CA SER A 20 4.06 28.94 50.46
C SER A 20 3.87 27.43 50.56
N ASP A 21 2.61 26.98 50.56
CA ASP A 21 2.24 25.64 50.10
C ASP A 21 2.27 25.65 48.56
N ASP A 22 3.43 25.33 47.98
CA ASP A 22 3.54 25.05 46.54
C ASP A 22 3.00 23.64 46.26
N LYS A 23 1.69 23.55 46.09
CA LYS A 23 1.04 22.42 45.41
C LYS A 23 0.44 22.91 44.10
N ASN A 24 0.74 22.14 43.05
CA ASN A 24 0.38 22.33 41.64
C ASN A 24 1.20 23.40 40.91
N LYS A 25 1.98 23.01 39.90
CA LYS A 25 1.46 22.69 38.56
C LYS A 25 2.62 22.44 37.59
N GLU A 26 3.24 21.27 37.64
CA GLU A 26 4.13 20.79 36.56
C GLU A 26 3.43 19.65 35.82
N GLN A 27 2.46 20.02 34.98
CA GLN A 27 1.88 19.14 33.97
C GLN A 27 1.26 20.02 32.89
N SER A 28 2.07 20.60 32.00
CA SER A 28 1.57 21.23 30.77
C SER A 28 2.63 21.47 29.69
N ASN A 29 3.57 20.55 29.45
CA ASN A 29 4.51 20.70 28.34
C ASN A 29 4.84 19.41 27.56
N ALA A 30 4.08 18.33 27.76
CA ALA A 30 4.28 17.07 27.03
C ALA A 30 3.13 16.71 26.07
N GLU A 31 2.11 17.56 25.92
CA GLU A 31 0.89 17.25 25.14
C GLU A 31 0.62 18.29 24.05
N ILE A 32 1.68 18.78 23.38
CA ILE A 32 1.56 19.74 22.26
C ILE A 32 2.26 19.24 20.97
N TRP A 33 2.85 18.03 20.97
CA TRP A 33 3.54 17.49 19.78
C TRP A 33 3.22 16.04 19.43
N GLN A 34 2.09 15.52 19.89
CA GLN A 34 1.51 14.26 19.39
C GLN A 34 0.12 14.52 18.83
N GLN A 35 -0.01 15.55 18.01
CA GLN A 35 -1.11 15.57 17.05
C GLN A 35 -0.82 14.50 16.02
N ASP A 36 -1.47 13.36 16.21
CA ASP A 36 -1.57 12.28 15.26
C ASP A 36 -2.21 12.80 13.96
N LEU A 37 -1.37 13.19 13.00
CA LEU A 37 -1.81 13.66 11.69
C LEU A 37 -2.33 12.50 10.80
N SER A 38 -2.29 11.25 11.28
CA SER A 38 -2.83 10.11 10.53
C SER A 38 -4.35 10.22 10.35
N ASP A 39 -5.06 10.84 11.30
CA ASP A 39 -6.52 10.98 11.26
C ASP A 39 -7.01 12.33 10.70
N THR A 40 -6.14 13.35 10.64
CA THR A 40 -6.52 14.70 10.12
C THR A 40 -6.26 14.83 8.62
N PHE A 41 -5.26 14.13 8.07
CA PHE A 41 -5.11 13.95 6.63
C PHE A 41 -5.78 12.65 6.20
N LYS A 42 -7.13 12.67 6.14
CA LYS A 42 -7.84 11.77 5.24
C LYS A 42 -7.50 12.20 3.82
N ILE A 43 -6.37 11.73 3.30
CA ILE A 43 -6.16 11.70 1.85
C ILE A 43 -7.16 10.70 1.33
N GLU A 44 -8.42 11.13 1.20
CA GLU A 44 -9.32 10.55 0.23
C GLU A 44 -8.56 10.69 -1.08
N GLY A 45 -8.02 9.57 -1.57
CA GLY A 45 -7.17 9.56 -2.75
C GLY A 45 -7.87 10.35 -3.84
N SER A 46 -7.25 11.45 -4.25
CA SER A 46 -7.79 12.25 -5.34
C SER A 46 -7.72 11.37 -6.58
N ASP A 47 -8.86 11.05 -7.18
CA ASP A 47 -8.93 10.39 -8.48
C ASP A 47 -8.79 11.40 -9.63
N GLN A 48 -8.43 12.65 -9.33
CA GLN A 48 -8.36 13.71 -10.31
C GLN A 48 -7.31 13.42 -11.38
N GLY A 49 -7.78 13.37 -12.63
CA GLY A 49 -6.95 13.04 -13.79
C GLY A 49 -6.72 11.55 -14.01
N ILE A 50 -7.18 10.68 -13.11
CA ILE A 50 -7.18 9.22 -13.27
C ILE A 50 -8.50 8.79 -13.90
N GLN A 51 -8.42 8.20 -15.08
CA GLN A 51 -9.59 7.67 -15.78
C GLN A 51 -9.92 6.25 -15.32
N LYS A 52 -8.88 5.42 -15.10
CA LYS A 52 -9.06 4.01 -14.72
C LYS A 52 -7.82 3.44 -14.04
N VAL A 53 -8.03 2.62 -13.01
CA VAL A 53 -7.01 1.72 -12.46
C VAL A 53 -7.55 0.30 -12.53
N ASN A 54 -6.78 -0.62 -13.11
CA ASN A 54 -7.19 -2.00 -13.25
C ASN A 54 -6.11 -2.96 -12.77
N LEU A 55 -6.48 -3.84 -11.84
CA LEU A 55 -5.63 -4.93 -11.36
C LEU A 55 -6.00 -6.24 -12.08
N LYS A 56 -4.99 -6.95 -12.58
CA LYS A 56 -5.11 -8.34 -13.04
C LYS A 56 -4.19 -9.24 -12.21
N CYS A 57 -4.77 -10.23 -11.56
CA CYS A 57 -4.04 -11.25 -10.82
C CYS A 57 -3.69 -12.43 -11.74
N GLY A 58 -2.41 -12.59 -12.06
CA GLY A 58 -1.86 -13.78 -12.70
C GLY A 58 -1.74 -14.95 -11.70
N SER A 59 -1.18 -16.08 -12.14
CA SER A 59 -0.89 -17.20 -11.23
C SER A 59 0.24 -16.90 -10.24
N ASN A 60 1.20 -16.03 -10.62
CA ASN A 60 2.30 -15.60 -9.77
C ASN A 60 2.67 -14.12 -9.98
N SER A 61 1.73 -13.29 -10.44
CA SER A 61 2.01 -11.87 -10.70
C SER A 61 0.80 -10.97 -10.47
N MET A 62 1.07 -9.70 -10.21
CA MET A 62 0.11 -8.61 -10.26
C MET A 62 0.46 -7.71 -11.45
N ASN A 63 -0.55 -7.41 -12.26
CA ASN A 63 -0.45 -6.48 -13.37
C ASN A 63 -1.42 -5.31 -13.13
N VAL A 64 -0.85 -4.12 -12.93
CA VAL A 64 -1.56 -2.87 -12.65
C VAL A 64 -1.51 -2.01 -13.89
N MET A 65 -2.67 -1.63 -14.39
CA MET A 65 -2.81 -0.76 -15.56
C MET A 65 -3.52 0.53 -15.14
N LEU A 66 -2.81 1.65 -15.30
CA LEU A 66 -3.30 3.01 -15.09
C LEU A 66 -3.66 3.62 -16.43
N GLU A 67 -4.82 4.27 -16.51
CA GLU A 67 -5.26 5.14 -17.59
C GLU A 67 -5.61 6.52 -17.03
N THR A 68 -5.13 7.58 -17.66
CA THR A 68 -5.34 8.97 -17.24
C THR A 68 -6.12 9.77 -18.28
N GLU A 69 -6.80 10.82 -17.83
CA GLU A 69 -7.62 11.69 -18.68
C GLU A 69 -6.81 12.56 -19.65
N LYS A 70 -5.54 12.83 -19.29
CA LYS A 70 -4.58 13.63 -20.05
C LYS A 70 -3.23 12.90 -20.06
N PRO A 71 -2.30 13.28 -20.96
CA PRO A 71 -0.94 12.77 -20.89
C PRO A 71 -0.36 12.89 -19.48
N PHE A 72 0.17 11.79 -18.98
CA PHE A 72 0.67 11.66 -17.62
C PHE A 72 2.19 11.82 -17.63
N SER A 73 2.70 12.71 -16.79
CA SER A 73 4.14 12.99 -16.63
C SER A 73 4.70 12.51 -15.29
N GLY A 74 3.84 11.99 -14.43
CA GLY A 74 4.18 11.58 -13.08
C GLY A 74 4.81 10.18 -13.02
N VAL A 75 4.66 9.53 -11.87
CA VAL A 75 5.24 8.22 -11.61
C VAL A 75 4.24 7.28 -10.93
N MET A 76 4.40 5.98 -11.13
CA MET A 76 3.63 4.96 -10.43
C MET A 76 4.60 3.99 -9.75
N TYR A 77 4.40 3.71 -8.46
CA TYR A 77 5.30 2.84 -7.69
C TYR A 77 4.61 2.13 -6.55
N THR A 78 5.18 1.01 -6.12
CA THR A 78 4.73 0.29 -4.92
C THR A 78 5.27 0.97 -3.66
N ARG A 79 4.51 0.94 -2.56
CA ARG A 79 4.91 1.56 -1.29
C ARG A 79 6.33 1.14 -0.88
N GLY A 80 7.17 2.11 -0.56
CA GLY A 80 8.57 1.90 -0.19
C GLY A 80 9.55 1.72 -1.36
N SER A 81 9.07 1.78 -2.61
CA SER A 81 9.92 1.63 -3.81
C SER A 81 10.31 2.95 -4.48
N PHE A 82 9.77 4.09 -4.03
CA PHE A 82 10.04 5.42 -4.60
C PHE A 82 11.54 5.72 -4.71
N TYR A 83 12.29 5.55 -3.62
CA TYR A 83 13.72 5.89 -3.60
C TYR A 83 14.59 4.99 -4.48
N LYS A 84 14.15 3.76 -4.79
CA LYS A 84 14.91 2.85 -5.65
C LYS A 84 14.81 3.23 -7.12
N GLN A 85 13.67 3.84 -7.51
CA GLN A 85 13.38 4.24 -8.90
C GLN A 85 13.69 3.16 -9.95
N SER A 86 13.45 1.89 -9.61
CA SER A 86 13.78 0.75 -10.46
C SER A 86 12.58 -0.12 -10.74
N GLU A 87 12.47 -0.58 -11.99
CA GLU A 87 11.52 -1.62 -12.38
C GLU A 87 11.74 -2.92 -11.56
N PRO A 88 10.69 -3.74 -11.38
CA PRO A 88 9.31 -3.51 -11.81
C PRO A 88 8.50 -2.64 -10.84
N CYS A 89 9.08 -2.26 -9.71
CA CYS A 89 8.35 -1.67 -8.57
C CYS A 89 8.15 -0.16 -8.65
N PHE A 90 8.69 0.46 -9.70
CA PHE A 90 8.59 1.87 -10.02
C PHE A 90 8.60 2.02 -11.53
N VAL A 91 7.61 2.72 -12.08
CA VAL A 91 7.47 2.93 -13.52
C VAL A 91 7.19 4.41 -13.81
N LYS A 92 7.73 4.86 -14.95
CA LYS A 92 7.51 6.19 -15.52
C LYS A 92 6.88 6.02 -16.91
N PRO A 93 6.14 7.02 -17.41
CA PRO A 93 5.70 7.02 -18.80
C PRO A 93 6.92 6.89 -19.74
N SER A 94 6.84 6.01 -20.73
CA SER A 94 7.89 5.87 -21.75
C SER A 94 7.96 7.09 -22.67
N THR A 95 6.84 7.80 -22.83
CA THR A 95 6.72 9.05 -23.57
C THR A 95 5.89 10.07 -22.78
N GLN A 96 6.19 11.36 -22.97
CA GLN A 96 5.45 12.45 -22.33
C GLN A 96 4.00 12.61 -22.83
N THR A 97 3.63 11.85 -23.87
CA THR A 97 2.28 11.84 -24.45
C THR A 97 1.44 10.66 -23.98
N SER A 98 2.04 9.72 -23.23
CA SER A 98 1.34 8.52 -22.79
C SER A 98 0.24 8.87 -21.78
N ARG A 99 -0.92 8.25 -21.98
CA ARG A 99 -2.05 8.26 -21.04
C ARG A 99 -2.18 6.95 -20.27
N THR A 100 -1.26 6.02 -20.51
CA THR A 100 -1.33 4.66 -19.98
C THR A 100 0.02 4.26 -19.40
N LEU A 101 -0.01 3.75 -18.17
CA LEU A 101 1.15 3.16 -17.51
C LEU A 101 0.81 1.73 -17.10
N GLU A 102 1.77 0.84 -17.27
CA GLU A 102 1.65 -0.56 -16.87
C GLU A 102 2.77 -0.90 -15.89
N MET A 103 2.42 -1.59 -14.82
CA MET A 103 3.35 -2.14 -13.84
C MET A 103 3.03 -3.62 -13.65
N ASN A 104 4.02 -4.47 -13.89
CA ASN A 104 3.89 -5.92 -13.75
C ASN A 104 4.99 -6.46 -12.84
N PHE A 105 4.62 -7.03 -11.69
CA PHE A 105 5.57 -7.59 -10.73
C PHE A 105 5.11 -8.95 -10.20
N GLN A 106 6.07 -9.78 -9.79
CA GLN A 106 5.79 -11.07 -9.18
C GLN A 106 5.27 -10.93 -7.75
N LEU A 107 4.51 -11.92 -7.27
CA LEU A 107 3.90 -11.89 -5.93
C LEU A 107 4.91 -11.85 -4.78
N ASP A 108 6.17 -12.23 -5.01
CA ASP A 108 7.28 -12.18 -4.06
C ASP A 108 8.13 -10.90 -4.18
N GLN A 109 7.77 -10.00 -5.10
CA GLN A 109 8.47 -8.75 -5.36
C GLN A 109 7.73 -7.54 -4.77
N CYS A 110 8.37 -6.38 -4.86
CA CYS A 110 7.78 -5.07 -4.55
C CYS A 110 7.17 -4.95 -3.16
N GLN A 111 7.71 -5.70 -2.18
CA GLN A 111 7.25 -5.71 -0.79
C GLN A 111 5.79 -6.13 -0.63
N THR A 112 5.32 -6.99 -1.54
CA THR A 112 3.98 -7.58 -1.45
C THR A 112 3.85 -8.37 -0.16
N LEU A 113 2.80 -8.09 0.60
CA LEU A 113 2.46 -8.80 1.82
C LEU A 113 1.69 -10.07 1.45
N LYS A 114 2.02 -11.18 2.09
CA LYS A 114 1.35 -12.47 1.92
C LYS A 114 0.71 -12.87 3.25
N ASP A 115 -0.60 -13.11 3.22
CA ASP A 115 -1.36 -13.71 4.32
C ASP A 115 -2.13 -14.93 3.81
N GLY A 116 -1.58 -16.12 4.04
CA GLY A 116 -2.09 -17.35 3.43
C GLY A 116 -2.04 -17.29 1.91
N GLU A 117 -3.21 -17.31 1.27
CA GLU A 117 -3.39 -17.18 -0.19
C GLU A 117 -3.92 -15.80 -0.62
N LEU A 118 -3.88 -14.80 0.29
CA LEU A 118 -4.13 -13.40 -0.01
C LEU A 118 -2.80 -12.67 -0.17
N TYR A 119 -2.64 -11.97 -1.30
CA TYR A 119 -1.48 -11.13 -1.57
C TYR A 119 -1.92 -9.68 -1.68
N SER A 120 -1.30 -8.78 -0.92
CA SER A 120 -1.65 -7.36 -0.90
C SER A 120 -0.45 -6.44 -1.11
N ASN A 121 -0.70 -5.30 -1.75
CA ASN A 121 0.29 -4.26 -1.98
C ASN A 121 -0.41 -2.89 -2.02
N ILE A 122 0.36 -1.80 -1.95
CA ILE A 122 -0.16 -0.45 -2.15
C ILE A 122 0.61 0.17 -3.31
N VAL A 123 -0.12 0.54 -4.38
CA VAL A 123 0.44 1.32 -5.48
C VAL A 123 0.12 2.79 -5.28
N VAL A 124 1.13 3.62 -5.38
CA VAL A 124 1.06 5.08 -5.32
C VAL A 124 1.22 5.62 -6.73
N ILE A 125 0.36 6.55 -7.10
CA ILE A 125 0.40 7.31 -8.34
C ILE A 125 0.63 8.77 -7.95
N GLN A 126 1.76 9.31 -8.38
CA GLN A 126 2.08 10.72 -8.15
C GLN A 126 2.02 11.46 -9.47
N ASN A 127 1.35 12.60 -9.51
CA ASN A 127 1.21 13.37 -10.75
C ASN A 127 2.49 14.12 -11.12
N ASP A 128 3.31 14.44 -10.12
CA ASP A 128 4.62 15.05 -10.28
C ASP A 128 5.73 14.05 -9.89
N PRO A 129 6.82 13.95 -10.66
CA PRO A 129 7.88 12.98 -10.40
C PRO A 129 8.76 13.32 -9.18
N GLU A 130 8.72 14.55 -8.67
CA GLU A 130 9.60 15.04 -7.61
C GLU A 130 8.82 15.45 -6.35
N LEU A 131 7.61 15.98 -6.50
CA LEU A 131 6.83 16.57 -5.42
C LEU A 131 5.56 15.77 -5.12
N ILE A 132 5.22 15.67 -3.84
CA ILE A 132 3.91 15.16 -3.42
C ILE A 132 2.87 16.26 -3.66
N THR A 133 1.84 15.96 -4.43
CA THR A 133 0.77 16.91 -4.76
C THR A 133 -0.59 16.45 -4.21
N PRO A 134 -1.56 17.35 -3.96
CA PRO A 134 -2.91 16.95 -3.55
C PRO A 134 -3.65 16.04 -4.54
N GLY A 135 -3.18 15.95 -5.79
CA GLY A 135 -3.72 15.03 -6.79
C GLY A 135 -3.16 13.61 -6.69
N ASP A 136 -2.14 13.37 -5.86
CA ASP A 136 -1.53 12.05 -5.71
C ASP A 136 -2.52 11.06 -5.07
N SER A 137 -2.43 9.80 -5.47
CA SER A 137 -3.38 8.76 -5.06
C SER A 137 -2.63 7.50 -4.62
N ALA A 138 -3.23 6.74 -3.71
CA ALA A 138 -2.75 5.43 -3.31
C ALA A 138 -3.89 4.42 -3.37
N PHE A 139 -3.64 3.29 -4.03
CA PHE A 139 -4.61 2.22 -4.23
C PHE A 139 -4.13 0.94 -3.53
N SER A 140 -5.01 0.35 -2.73
CA SER A 140 -4.78 -0.99 -2.18
C SER A 140 -5.04 -2.03 -3.27
N LEU A 141 -4.07 -2.91 -3.48
CA LEU A 141 -4.15 -4.04 -4.40
C LEU A 141 -4.33 -5.31 -3.60
N GLU A 142 -5.26 -6.16 -4.02
CA GLU A 142 -5.50 -7.46 -3.38
C GLU A 142 -5.74 -8.54 -4.45
N CYS A 143 -4.97 -9.61 -4.36
CA CYS A 143 -5.20 -10.85 -5.09
C CYS A 143 -5.51 -11.96 -4.09
N ASP A 144 -6.78 -12.32 -3.97
CA ASP A 144 -7.25 -13.43 -3.13
C ASP A 144 -7.39 -14.71 -3.95
N PHE A 145 -6.56 -15.70 -3.66
CA PHE A 145 -6.60 -17.01 -4.31
C PHE A 145 -7.31 -18.08 -3.47
N ARG A 146 -7.85 -17.73 -2.30
CA ARG A 146 -8.64 -18.65 -1.46
C ARG A 146 -9.97 -19.01 -2.13
N GLN A 147 -10.49 -18.12 -2.96
CA GLN A 147 -11.69 -18.33 -3.73
C GLN A 147 -11.33 -18.90 -5.10
N PRO A 148 -11.70 -20.15 -5.43
CA PRO A 148 -11.51 -20.66 -6.77
C PRO A 148 -12.29 -19.77 -7.74
N ARG A 149 -11.64 -19.37 -8.85
CA ARG A 149 -12.35 -18.73 -9.95
C ARG A 149 -13.30 -19.79 -10.49
N ASN A 150 -14.61 -19.55 -10.43
CA ASN A 150 -15.62 -20.43 -11.01
C ASN A 150 -15.38 -20.54 -12.53
N LEU A 151 -14.53 -21.49 -12.94
CA LEU A 151 -14.23 -21.84 -14.31
C LEU A 151 -14.64 -23.30 -14.45
N ASP A 152 -15.82 -23.52 -15.00
CA ASP A 152 -16.23 -24.85 -15.45
C ASP A 152 -15.37 -25.19 -16.68
N VAL A 153 -14.36 -26.04 -16.47
CA VAL A 153 -13.50 -26.52 -17.55
C VAL A 153 -14.09 -27.81 -18.10
N GLU A 154 -14.73 -27.73 -19.27
CA GLU A 154 -15.13 -28.91 -20.04
C GLU A 154 -13.92 -29.48 -20.79
N ALA A 155 -13.46 -30.66 -20.37
CA ALA A 155 -12.44 -31.43 -21.11
C ALA A 155 -13.13 -32.48 -22.00
N ASN A 156 -13.13 -32.26 -23.32
CA ASN A 156 -13.58 -33.29 -24.27
C ASN A 156 -12.39 -34.17 -24.68
N MET A 157 -12.34 -35.40 -24.18
CA MET A 157 -11.35 -36.40 -24.58
C MET A 157 -11.89 -37.25 -25.73
N GLN A 158 -11.42 -37.00 -26.96
CA GLN A 158 -11.71 -37.88 -28.09
C GLN A 158 -10.77 -39.10 -28.06
N THR A 159 -11.29 -40.26 -27.64
CA THR A 159 -10.60 -41.54 -27.83
C THR A 159 -10.71 -41.95 -29.30
N ARG A 160 -9.58 -42.09 -30.01
CA ARG A 160 -9.57 -42.73 -31.33
C ARG A 160 -9.81 -44.23 -31.15
N ASP A 161 -10.91 -44.73 -31.69
CA ASP A 161 -11.19 -46.17 -31.76
C ASP A 161 -10.04 -46.88 -32.51
N ARG A 162 -9.29 -47.73 -31.79
CA ARG A 162 -8.40 -48.69 -32.45
C ARG A 162 -9.26 -49.78 -33.07
N HIS A 163 -9.29 -49.80 -34.40
CA HIS A 163 -9.79 -50.94 -35.16
C HIS A 163 -9.03 -52.22 -34.75
N PRO A 164 -9.70 -53.28 -34.28
CA PRO A 164 -9.03 -54.55 -34.03
C PRO A 164 -8.59 -55.17 -35.36
N GLN A 165 -7.28 -55.27 -35.57
CA GLN A 165 -6.74 -56.05 -36.69
C GLN A 165 -7.08 -57.53 -36.48
N LYS A 166 -7.91 -58.08 -37.37
CA LYS A 166 -8.27 -59.49 -37.41
C LYS A 166 -7.04 -60.32 -37.78
N LEU A 167 -6.38 -60.93 -36.80
CA LEU A 167 -5.33 -61.93 -37.03
C LEU A 167 -5.96 -63.17 -37.70
N ARG A 168 -5.63 -63.38 -38.98
CA ARG A 168 -6.05 -64.54 -39.77
C ARG A 168 -5.14 -65.72 -39.44
N GLY A 169 -5.52 -66.52 -38.45
CA GLY A 169 -4.87 -67.80 -38.17
C GLY A 169 -5.20 -68.82 -39.26
N THR A 170 -4.17 -69.33 -39.95
CA THR A 170 -4.25 -70.49 -40.83
C THR A 170 -4.14 -71.77 -40.00
N ASN A 171 -5.25 -72.49 -39.84
CA ASN A 171 -5.22 -73.86 -39.32
C ASN A 171 -5.13 -74.84 -40.49
N THR A 172 -3.93 -75.36 -40.75
CA THR A 172 -3.69 -76.58 -41.51
C THR A 172 -4.10 -77.77 -40.66
N HIS A 173 -5.17 -78.46 -41.06
CA HIS A 173 -5.60 -79.72 -40.46
C HIS A 173 -4.95 -80.86 -41.26
N HIS A 174 -3.97 -81.53 -40.66
CA HIS A 174 -3.43 -82.81 -41.13
C HIS A 174 -3.89 -83.87 -40.13
N ARG A 175 -4.66 -84.87 -40.58
CA ARG A 175 -5.00 -86.03 -39.77
C ARG A 175 -5.05 -87.27 -40.68
N GLN A 176 -4.10 -88.16 -40.39
CA GLN A 176 -4.04 -89.63 -40.56
C GLN A 176 -4.62 -90.25 -41.84
#